data_AF-A0A0A2FA56-F1
#
_entry.id   AF-A0A0A2FA56-F1
#
_cell.length_a   1.000
_cell.length_b   1.000
_cell.length_c   1.000
_cell.angle_alpha   90.00
_cell.angle_beta   90.00
_cell.angle_gamma   90.00
#
_symmetry.space_group_name_H-M   'P 1'
#
loop_
_entity.id
_entity.type
_entity.pdbx_description
1 polymer ?
#
loop_
_entity_poly.entity_id
_entity_poly.type
_entity_poly.pdbx_seq_one_letter_code
_entity_poly.pdbx_strand_id
1 'polypeptide(L)'
;MKIKYLHHSSGLLPHLLFLLFFAMGVVACTKEDKPDLPNSDEVATVKLSLDDVEMRGGDLYSGEDLIKKVRIFVFREGDNGLWVLDKQKLFASGQADFQNPFAISAHAGPRHIYVIANEPDALTTKLDKILFKKELEDIQAPDVNGPIVQPFTMTGVATAILDPQNTVQANISLSRIAAKITLDIKQVTPGSDVIKITNVQILRNAKNSRLLEGSTSKPTGYWNWANACDLPLTNNGSAQSIIPTSAPLYVYENMGMATDSSNRATQLVVEALYNGIKTRYYAYVNDQTTTADHHYSIHRNHHYKLDGTITKMGEFSSLLLTTTVLPWEVENLEYGFLVPYVAEINPHNVITQENEVTFESSLSFTVRIKGRDGSRWKVTLDNGLEFGFDSGSAIEGDADGISDYTIKVKALKPIGVPRSTNLFFTVDGKKVILDKNINPQPTDIKIIQRGL
;
A
#
# COMPACT_ATOMS: atom_id res chain seq x y z
N MET A 1 75.86 -44.72 -32.90
CA MET A 1 75.91 -43.37 -32.31
C MET A 1 75.80 -43.55 -30.80
N LYS A 2 76.88 -43.22 -30.08
CA LYS A 2 77.33 -43.90 -28.85
C LYS A 2 77.27 -42.96 -27.63
N ILE A 3 76.80 -43.52 -26.49
CA ILE A 3 77.31 -43.34 -25.10
C ILE A 3 77.06 -41.94 -24.49
N LYS A 4 76.22 -41.69 -23.46
CA LYS A 4 75.94 -42.29 -22.12
C LYS A 4 77.10 -42.16 -21.11
N TYR A 5 76.84 -41.40 -20.03
CA TYR A 5 77.51 -41.39 -18.70
C TYR A 5 78.88 -40.66 -18.58
N LEU A 6 79.31 -40.09 -17.45
CA LEU A 6 78.87 -40.03 -16.05
C LEU A 6 79.63 -38.84 -15.36
N HIS A 7 79.03 -38.26 -14.30
CA HIS A 7 79.57 -37.66 -13.04
C HIS A 7 81.06 -37.24 -12.90
N HIS A 8 81.48 -36.26 -12.09
CA HIS A 8 81.20 -35.88 -10.68
C HIS A 8 81.96 -34.52 -10.45
N SER A 9 81.87 -33.70 -9.40
CA SER A 9 81.42 -33.81 -8.01
C SER A 9 81.40 -32.40 -7.34
N SER A 10 80.50 -32.25 -6.36
CA SER A 10 80.70 -31.61 -5.04
C SER A 10 81.06 -30.11 -4.89
N GLY A 11 80.26 -29.42 -4.06
CA GLY A 11 80.63 -28.22 -3.30
C GLY A 11 79.51 -27.17 -3.30
N LEU A 12 78.49 -27.25 -2.44
CA LEU A 12 78.40 -26.59 -1.11
C LEU A 12 78.79 -25.10 -1.09
N LEU A 13 77.78 -24.26 -0.79
CA LEU A 13 77.77 -22.81 -0.51
C LEU A 13 78.00 -21.86 -1.72
N PRO A 14 77.11 -20.88 -2.00
CA PRO A 14 76.20 -20.21 -1.07
C PRO A 14 74.73 -20.26 -1.50
N HIS A 15 73.95 -20.94 -0.68
CA HIS A 15 72.49 -20.90 -0.59
C HIS A 15 72.01 -19.76 0.33
N LEU A 16 72.73 -18.63 0.43
CA LEU A 16 72.49 -17.68 1.51
C LEU A 16 72.31 -16.21 1.11
N LEU A 17 72.14 -15.89 -0.17
CA LEU A 17 71.84 -14.50 -0.58
C LEU A 17 70.69 -14.31 -1.58
N PHE A 18 70.01 -15.39 -2.00
CA PHE A 18 68.89 -15.31 -2.96
C PHE A 18 67.55 -15.83 -2.42
N LEU A 19 67.50 -16.21 -1.14
CA LEU A 19 66.31 -16.79 -0.48
C LEU A 19 65.68 -15.88 0.59
N LEU A 20 66.12 -14.62 0.70
CA LEU A 20 65.61 -13.66 1.69
C LEU A 20 64.86 -12.44 1.10
N PHE A 21 64.45 -12.50 -0.17
CA PHE A 21 63.55 -11.52 -0.79
C PHE A 21 62.23 -12.13 -1.30
N PHE A 22 61.90 -13.36 -0.86
CA PHE A 22 60.66 -14.05 -1.20
C PHE A 22 59.68 -14.14 -0.01
N ALA A 23 59.70 -13.12 0.88
CA ALA A 23 58.91 -13.12 2.11
C ALA A 23 58.09 -11.84 2.36
N MET A 24 57.83 -11.01 1.33
CA MET A 24 56.83 -9.94 1.41
C MET A 24 56.06 -9.86 0.11
N GLY A 25 55.12 -10.78 -0.03
CA GLY A 25 54.16 -10.86 -1.13
C GLY A 25 52.90 -11.58 -0.70
N VAL A 26 52.49 -11.44 0.57
CA VAL A 26 51.05 -11.46 0.87
C VAL A 26 50.49 -10.21 0.20
N VAL A 27 50.19 -10.34 -1.10
CA VAL A 27 49.03 -9.66 -1.64
C VAL A 27 47.91 -10.16 -0.77
N ALA A 28 47.46 -9.31 0.15
CA ALA A 28 46.13 -9.40 0.67
C ALA A 28 45.23 -9.48 -0.57
N CYS A 29 44.77 -10.69 -0.89
CA CYS A 29 43.49 -10.85 -1.53
C CYS A 29 42.47 -10.36 -0.51
N THR A 30 42.38 -9.06 -0.31
CA THR A 30 41.07 -8.45 -0.16
C THR A 30 40.39 -8.71 -1.50
N LYS A 31 39.80 -9.91 -1.65
CA LYS A 31 38.48 -9.96 -2.26
C LYS A 31 37.67 -8.98 -1.43
N GLU A 32 37.66 -7.73 -1.85
CA GLU A 32 36.42 -6.99 -1.78
C GLU A 32 35.46 -7.83 -2.63
N ASP A 33 34.82 -8.82 -1.99
CA ASP A 33 33.69 -9.52 -2.56
C ASP A 33 32.64 -8.42 -2.74
N LYS A 34 32.64 -7.85 -3.95
CA LYS A 34 31.62 -6.89 -4.32
C LYS A 34 30.32 -7.68 -4.36
N PRO A 35 29.28 -7.29 -3.61
CA PRO A 35 27.96 -7.90 -3.72
C PRO A 35 27.36 -7.71 -5.12
N ASP A 36 27.97 -6.89 -5.99
CA ASP A 36 27.45 -6.51 -7.32
C ASP A 36 27.39 -7.64 -8.37
N LEU A 37 27.84 -8.86 -8.07
CA LEU A 37 27.79 -9.97 -9.04
C LEU A 37 26.37 -10.57 -9.09
N PRO A 38 25.70 -10.61 -10.26
CA PRO A 38 24.35 -11.15 -10.40
C PRO A 38 24.23 -12.63 -10.01
N ASN A 39 25.34 -13.37 -10.12
CA ASN A 39 25.41 -14.83 -9.93
C ASN A 39 26.08 -15.24 -8.61
N SER A 40 26.10 -14.39 -7.57
CA SER A 40 26.64 -14.79 -6.27
C SER A 40 25.82 -15.95 -5.67
N ASP A 41 26.52 -16.93 -5.09
CA ASP A 41 25.92 -18.03 -4.33
C ASP A 41 25.80 -17.70 -2.82
N GLU A 42 26.30 -16.53 -2.39
CA GLU A 42 26.17 -16.07 -1.01
C GLU A 42 24.72 -15.66 -0.71
N VAL A 43 24.25 -15.90 0.52
CA VAL A 43 22.87 -15.60 0.94
C VAL A 43 22.84 -14.27 1.70
N ALA A 44 21.90 -13.42 1.33
CA ALA A 44 21.63 -12.13 1.94
C ALA A 44 20.15 -12.02 2.33
N THR A 45 19.83 -11.17 3.30
CA THR A 45 18.46 -10.96 3.76
C THR A 45 17.98 -9.56 3.41
N VAL A 46 16.81 -9.47 2.80
CA VAL A 46 16.08 -8.22 2.59
C VAL A 46 14.89 -8.14 3.53
N LYS A 47 14.75 -6.99 4.18
CA LYS A 47 13.56 -6.58 4.93
C LYS A 47 12.75 -5.65 4.04
N LEU A 48 11.51 -6.06 3.77
CA LEU A 48 10.60 -5.39 2.87
C LEU A 48 9.53 -4.69 3.69
N SER A 49 9.62 -3.37 3.72
CA SER A 49 8.65 -2.52 4.39
C SER A 49 7.57 -2.12 3.40
N LEU A 50 6.33 -2.46 3.70
CA LEU A 50 5.19 -1.78 3.10
C LEU A 50 5.09 -0.37 3.71
N ASP A 51 4.78 0.63 2.88
CA ASP A 51 4.72 2.03 3.30
C ASP A 51 3.77 2.25 4.50
N ASP A 52 4.11 3.21 5.38
CA ASP A 52 3.28 3.66 6.51
C ASP A 52 2.91 2.62 7.59
N VAL A 53 3.70 1.54 7.78
CA VAL A 53 3.46 0.56 8.87
C VAL A 53 4.70 0.30 9.71
N GLU A 54 4.59 0.56 11.02
CA GLU A 54 5.48 0.01 12.04
C GLU A 54 4.95 -1.34 12.57
N MET A 55 5.89 -2.19 13.03
CA MET A 55 5.73 -3.62 13.35
C MET A 55 4.38 -4.03 13.96
N ARG A 56 3.58 -4.78 13.18
CA ARG A 56 2.31 -5.36 13.61
C ARG A 56 2.23 -6.84 13.23
N GLY A 57 1.77 -7.68 14.16
CA GLY A 57 1.30 -9.04 13.86
C GLY A 57 -0.22 -9.07 13.67
N GLY A 58 -0.72 -9.93 12.76
CA GLY A 58 -2.14 -10.01 12.38
C GLY A 58 -2.48 -9.18 11.14
N ASP A 59 -3.78 -8.97 10.84
CA ASP A 59 -4.22 -8.21 9.65
C ASP A 59 -3.52 -6.83 9.60
N LEU A 60 -2.94 -6.50 8.43
CA LEU A 60 -2.33 -5.19 8.18
C LEU A 60 -3.39 -4.24 7.62
N TYR A 61 -3.40 -2.99 8.08
CA TYR A 61 -4.38 -1.95 7.70
C TYR A 61 -5.86 -2.36 7.95
N SER A 62 -6.80 -1.63 7.35
CA SER A 62 -8.24 -1.89 7.44
C SER A 62 -9.00 -1.33 6.23
N GLY A 63 -10.28 -1.71 6.06
CA GLY A 63 -11.12 -1.21 4.97
C GLY A 63 -10.54 -1.48 3.57
N GLU A 64 -10.56 -0.47 2.70
CA GLU A 64 -10.01 -0.56 1.33
C GLU A 64 -8.50 -0.87 1.32
N ASP A 65 -7.78 -0.59 2.41
CA ASP A 65 -6.33 -0.82 2.57
C ASP A 65 -6.00 -2.19 3.20
N LEU A 66 -7.00 -2.96 3.63
CA LEU A 66 -6.81 -4.22 4.37
C LEU A 66 -5.93 -5.23 3.61
N ILE A 67 -4.86 -5.71 4.26
CA ILE A 67 -3.96 -6.75 3.76
C ILE A 67 -3.92 -7.94 4.73
N LYS A 68 -4.29 -9.11 4.20
CA LYS A 68 -4.31 -10.40 4.92
C LYS A 68 -3.29 -11.41 4.39
N LYS A 69 -2.82 -11.23 3.16
CA LYS A 69 -1.82 -12.10 2.53
C LYS A 69 -0.79 -11.23 1.82
N VAL A 70 0.46 -11.63 1.85
CA VAL A 70 1.56 -10.99 1.13
C VAL A 70 2.40 -12.08 0.51
N ARG A 71 2.46 -12.15 -0.81
CA ARG A 71 3.44 -12.97 -1.53
C ARG A 71 4.57 -12.10 -2.03
N ILE A 72 5.79 -12.56 -1.78
CA ILE A 72 7.01 -11.89 -2.22
C ILE A 72 7.72 -12.82 -3.20
N PHE A 73 8.11 -12.28 -4.35
CA PHE A 73 9.01 -12.90 -5.31
C PHE A 73 10.29 -12.09 -5.39
N VAL A 74 11.42 -12.78 -5.33
CA VAL A 74 12.75 -12.22 -5.57
C VAL A 74 13.28 -12.91 -6.82
N PHE A 75 13.51 -12.14 -7.87
CA PHE A 75 14.14 -12.60 -9.11
C PHE A 75 15.58 -12.14 -9.17
N ARG A 76 16.45 -13.00 -9.67
CA ARG A 76 17.83 -12.69 -10.03
C ARG A 76 18.01 -12.80 -11.54
N GLU A 77 18.99 -12.09 -12.06
CA GLU A 77 19.41 -12.28 -13.45
C GLU A 77 20.09 -13.65 -13.56
N GLY A 78 19.62 -14.48 -14.47
CA GLY A 78 20.23 -15.75 -14.83
C GLY A 78 20.98 -15.65 -16.17
N ASP A 79 21.36 -16.79 -16.71
CA ASP A 79 22.09 -16.85 -17.99
C ASP A 79 21.30 -16.19 -19.12
N ASN A 80 22.03 -15.51 -20.02
CA ASN A 80 21.47 -14.80 -21.19
C ASN A 80 20.49 -13.65 -20.85
N GLY A 81 20.56 -13.08 -19.64
CA GLY A 81 19.74 -11.94 -19.22
C GLY A 81 18.31 -12.32 -18.85
N LEU A 82 18.02 -13.61 -18.66
CA LEU A 82 16.71 -14.10 -18.25
C LEU A 82 16.53 -13.97 -16.74
N TRP A 83 15.46 -13.31 -16.30
CA TRP A 83 15.16 -13.16 -14.87
C TRP A 83 14.47 -14.41 -14.32
N VAL A 84 15.20 -15.14 -13.48
CA VAL A 84 14.78 -16.41 -12.87
C VAL A 84 14.41 -16.22 -11.40
N LEU A 85 13.46 -17.02 -10.92
CA LEU A 85 13.04 -16.99 -9.53
C LEU A 85 14.23 -17.42 -8.65
N ASP A 86 14.62 -16.55 -7.73
CA ASP A 86 15.58 -16.84 -6.68
C ASP A 86 14.85 -17.40 -5.45
N LYS A 87 13.88 -16.63 -4.96
CA LYS A 87 13.06 -17.01 -3.81
C LYS A 87 11.64 -16.51 -3.95
N GLN A 88 10.69 -17.28 -3.44
CA GLN A 88 9.38 -16.75 -3.12
C GLN A 88 8.92 -17.20 -1.73
N LYS A 89 8.00 -16.43 -1.16
CA LYS A 89 7.30 -16.80 0.08
C LYS A 89 5.93 -16.13 0.13
N LEU A 90 4.92 -16.91 0.50
CA LEU A 90 3.61 -16.41 0.91
C LEU A 90 3.58 -16.27 2.42
N PHE A 91 3.21 -15.09 2.89
CA PHE A 91 2.93 -14.77 4.29
C PHE A 91 1.42 -14.55 4.43
N ALA A 92 0.81 -15.09 5.48
CA ALA A 92 -0.62 -14.93 5.74
C ALA A 92 -0.88 -14.49 7.18
N SER A 93 -1.89 -13.62 7.35
CA SER A 93 -2.36 -13.18 8.66
C SER A 93 -2.67 -14.35 9.59
N GLY A 94 -2.32 -14.17 10.87
CA GLY A 94 -2.37 -15.22 11.88
C GLY A 94 -1.12 -16.10 11.95
N GLN A 95 -0.20 -16.02 10.97
CA GLN A 95 1.11 -16.66 11.05
C GLN A 95 2.11 -15.75 11.79
N ALA A 96 3.04 -16.36 12.53
CA ALA A 96 4.01 -15.64 13.35
C ALA A 96 4.94 -14.72 12.54
N ASP A 97 5.19 -15.07 11.28
CA ASP A 97 6.05 -14.35 10.34
C ASP A 97 5.31 -13.35 9.45
N PHE A 98 3.99 -13.18 9.64
CA PHE A 98 3.22 -12.11 9.02
C PHE A 98 3.39 -10.81 9.82
N GLN A 99 4.56 -10.21 9.67
CA GLN A 99 4.96 -8.97 10.34
C GLN A 99 5.69 -8.07 9.34
N ASN A 100 5.27 -6.81 9.24
CA ASN A 100 5.98 -5.77 8.48
C ASN A 100 7.11 -5.19 9.36
N PRO A 101 8.37 -5.10 8.91
CA PRO A 101 8.87 -5.49 7.60
C PRO A 101 8.98 -7.00 7.41
N PHE A 102 8.61 -7.48 6.23
CA PHE A 102 8.72 -8.89 5.85
C PHE A 102 10.16 -9.26 5.52
N ALA A 103 10.69 -10.30 6.15
CA ALA A 103 12.05 -10.77 5.88
C ALA A 103 12.06 -11.96 4.89
N ILE A 104 12.87 -11.85 3.84
CA ILE A 104 13.15 -12.95 2.91
C ILE A 104 14.65 -13.04 2.65
N SER A 105 15.19 -14.26 2.70
CA SER A 105 16.58 -14.54 2.38
C SER A 105 16.68 -15.09 0.95
N ALA A 106 17.55 -14.48 0.15
CA ALA A 106 17.80 -14.78 -1.25
C ALA A 106 19.29 -14.64 -1.55
N HIS A 107 19.74 -14.96 -2.75
CA HIS A 107 21.16 -14.83 -3.10
C HIS A 107 21.56 -13.34 -3.18
N ALA A 108 22.82 -13.03 -2.88
CA ALA A 108 23.40 -11.71 -2.92
C ALA A 108 23.53 -11.12 -4.34
N GLY A 109 23.43 -9.80 -4.45
CA GLY A 109 23.54 -9.03 -5.68
C GLY A 109 22.23 -8.43 -6.20
N PRO A 110 22.23 -7.91 -7.44
CA PRO A 110 21.08 -7.18 -7.98
C PRO A 110 19.83 -8.05 -8.12
N ARG A 111 18.70 -7.62 -7.54
CA ARG A 111 17.43 -8.34 -7.51
C ARG A 111 16.26 -7.46 -7.92
N HIS A 112 15.29 -8.10 -8.56
CA HIS A 112 13.95 -7.54 -8.79
C HIS A 112 12.97 -8.19 -7.82
N ILE A 113 12.30 -7.37 -7.03
CA ILE A 113 11.40 -7.81 -5.97
C ILE A 113 9.98 -7.42 -6.36
N TYR A 114 9.07 -8.38 -6.35
CA TYR A 114 7.65 -8.19 -6.62
C TYR A 114 6.84 -8.62 -5.41
N VAL A 115 5.87 -7.79 -5.05
CA VAL A 115 4.94 -8.07 -3.97
C VAL A 115 3.53 -8.15 -4.53
N ILE A 116 2.80 -9.19 -4.13
CA ILE A 116 1.35 -9.33 -4.36
C ILE A 116 0.69 -9.44 -3.00
N ALA A 117 -0.03 -8.39 -2.61
CA ALA A 117 -0.91 -8.42 -1.45
C ALA A 117 -2.28 -8.95 -1.83
N ASN A 118 -2.90 -9.72 -0.93
CA ASN A 118 -4.22 -10.32 -1.10
C ASN A 118 -4.39 -11.02 -2.45
N GLU A 119 -3.48 -11.94 -2.78
CA GLU A 119 -3.63 -12.75 -3.97
C GLU A 119 -4.99 -13.48 -3.97
N PRO A 120 -5.70 -13.54 -5.11
CA PRO A 120 -6.91 -14.36 -5.22
C PRO A 120 -6.57 -15.83 -5.02
N ASP A 121 -7.38 -16.55 -4.24
CA ASP A 121 -7.16 -17.98 -3.93
C ASP A 121 -7.03 -18.85 -5.19
N ALA A 122 -7.78 -18.51 -6.25
CA ALA A 122 -7.72 -19.20 -7.53
C ALA A 122 -6.35 -19.09 -8.23
N LEU A 123 -5.50 -18.13 -7.84
CA LEU A 123 -4.16 -17.93 -8.39
C LEU A 123 -3.04 -18.55 -7.55
N THR A 124 -3.27 -18.93 -6.29
CA THR A 124 -2.22 -19.42 -5.38
C THR A 124 -1.39 -20.54 -6.00
N THR A 125 -2.02 -21.60 -6.52
CA THR A 125 -1.31 -22.72 -7.16
C THR A 125 -0.51 -22.31 -8.40
N LYS A 126 -0.97 -21.29 -9.14
CA LYS A 126 -0.28 -20.78 -10.32
C LYS A 126 0.94 -19.94 -9.90
N LEU A 127 0.77 -19.11 -8.88
CA LEU A 127 1.81 -18.26 -8.30
C LEU A 127 2.92 -19.09 -7.64
N ASP A 128 2.57 -20.20 -6.98
CA ASP A 128 3.53 -21.15 -6.39
C ASP A 128 4.47 -21.80 -7.42
N LYS A 129 4.07 -21.84 -8.70
CA LYS A 129 4.80 -22.54 -9.77
C LYS A 129 5.62 -21.62 -10.68
N ILE A 130 5.64 -20.32 -10.41
CA ILE A 130 6.43 -19.37 -11.21
C ILE A 130 7.91 -19.70 -11.10
N LEU A 131 8.58 -19.71 -12.24
CA LEU A 131 10.04 -19.87 -12.36
C LEU A 131 10.69 -18.67 -13.02
N PHE A 132 9.96 -17.94 -13.87
CA PHE A 132 10.48 -16.80 -14.62
C PHE A 132 9.66 -15.54 -14.37
N LYS A 133 10.34 -14.40 -14.31
CA LYS A 133 9.69 -13.08 -14.14
C LYS A 133 8.59 -12.85 -15.19
N LYS A 134 8.83 -13.28 -16.42
CA LYS A 134 7.86 -13.13 -17.52
C LYS A 134 6.54 -13.86 -17.26
N GLU A 135 6.59 -15.01 -16.60
CA GLU A 135 5.38 -15.76 -16.24
C GLU A 135 4.53 -14.97 -15.25
N LEU A 136 5.16 -14.29 -14.28
CA LEU A 136 4.49 -13.40 -13.33
C LEU A 136 3.83 -12.20 -14.03
N GLU A 137 4.55 -11.55 -14.95
CA GLU A 137 4.06 -10.40 -15.73
C GLU A 137 2.86 -10.72 -16.63
N ASP A 138 2.72 -11.99 -17.02
CA ASP A 138 1.61 -12.45 -17.85
C ASP A 138 0.42 -12.99 -17.04
N ILE A 139 0.46 -12.94 -15.70
CA ILE A 139 -0.68 -13.33 -14.86
C ILE A 139 -1.77 -12.26 -14.89
N GLN A 140 -2.99 -12.72 -15.18
CA GLN A 140 -4.22 -11.98 -14.98
C GLN A 140 -4.96 -12.46 -13.74
N ALA A 141 -5.66 -11.54 -13.08
CA ALA A 141 -6.65 -11.84 -12.06
C ALA A 141 -7.75 -12.76 -12.63
N PRO A 142 -8.45 -13.54 -11.79
CA PRO A 142 -9.61 -14.31 -12.22
C PRO A 142 -10.72 -13.41 -12.76
N ASP A 143 -11.50 -13.93 -13.70
CA ASP A 143 -12.69 -13.26 -14.23
C ASP A 143 -13.74 -13.02 -13.14
N VAL A 144 -14.33 -11.83 -13.15
CA VAL A 144 -15.51 -11.47 -12.37
C VAL A 144 -16.69 -11.16 -13.30
N ASN A 145 -17.91 -11.37 -12.80
CA ASN A 145 -19.14 -10.96 -13.49
C ASN A 145 -19.91 -9.87 -12.71
N GLY A 146 -19.19 -9.14 -11.84
CA GLY A 146 -19.76 -8.13 -10.95
C GLY A 146 -18.66 -7.29 -10.30
N PRO A 147 -19.04 -6.39 -9.38
CA PRO A 147 -18.08 -5.53 -8.68
C PRO A 147 -17.00 -6.31 -7.95
N ILE A 148 -15.78 -5.77 -7.93
CA ILE A 148 -14.67 -6.36 -7.15
C ILE A 148 -14.96 -6.19 -5.66
N VAL A 149 -14.63 -7.21 -4.88
CA VAL A 149 -14.83 -7.23 -3.43
C VAL A 149 -13.51 -7.13 -2.68
N GLN A 150 -13.57 -6.55 -1.49
CA GLN A 150 -12.43 -6.49 -0.55
C GLN A 150 -12.16 -7.88 0.08
N PRO A 151 -10.92 -8.16 0.53
CA PRO A 151 -9.74 -7.28 0.45
C PRO A 151 -9.18 -7.24 -0.98
N PHE A 152 -8.71 -6.07 -1.41
CA PHE A 152 -8.25 -5.88 -2.79
C PHE A 152 -6.86 -6.46 -3.00
N THR A 153 -6.66 -7.11 -4.14
CA THR A 153 -5.32 -7.44 -4.62
C THR A 153 -4.55 -6.16 -4.93
N MET A 154 -3.33 -6.07 -4.42
CA MET A 154 -2.43 -4.93 -4.65
C MET A 154 -1.07 -5.45 -5.05
N THR A 155 -0.34 -4.68 -5.82
CA THR A 155 0.99 -5.06 -6.31
C THR A 155 1.99 -3.94 -6.14
N GLY A 156 3.23 -4.30 -5.85
CA GLY A 156 4.34 -3.37 -5.77
C GLY A 156 5.63 -3.99 -6.31
N VAL A 157 6.55 -3.15 -6.72
CA VAL A 157 7.82 -3.54 -7.32
C VAL A 157 8.94 -2.72 -6.71
N ALA A 158 10.07 -3.37 -6.42
CA ALA A 158 11.31 -2.71 -6.06
C ALA A 158 12.50 -3.40 -6.71
N THR A 159 13.60 -2.67 -6.82
CA THR A 159 14.92 -3.24 -7.13
C THR A 159 15.83 -3.02 -5.93
N ALA A 160 16.70 -4.00 -5.65
CA ALA A 160 17.64 -3.93 -4.53
C ALA A 160 18.93 -4.67 -4.89
N ILE A 161 20.06 -4.25 -4.32
CA ILE A 161 21.32 -5.00 -4.37
C ILE A 161 21.47 -5.65 -3.00
N LEU A 162 21.42 -6.98 -2.94
CA LEU A 162 21.48 -7.70 -1.68
C LEU A 162 22.93 -7.93 -1.25
N ASP A 163 23.22 -7.58 0.00
CA ASP A 163 24.54 -7.63 0.61
C ASP A 163 24.61 -8.78 1.63
N PRO A 164 25.53 -9.76 1.50
CA PRO A 164 25.67 -10.84 2.49
C PRO A 164 26.12 -10.35 3.87
N GLN A 165 26.78 -9.19 3.95
CA GLN A 165 27.29 -8.63 5.20
C GLN A 165 26.24 -7.79 5.95
N ASN A 166 25.18 -7.31 5.27
CA ASN A 166 24.19 -6.39 5.85
C ASN A 166 22.75 -6.78 5.51
N THR A 167 21.81 -6.50 6.42
CA THR A 167 20.38 -6.60 6.07
C THR A 167 19.99 -5.40 5.22
N VAL A 168 19.52 -5.64 4.00
CA VAL A 168 19.05 -4.59 3.10
C VAL A 168 17.60 -4.23 3.41
N GLN A 169 17.28 -2.94 3.44
CA GLN A 169 15.92 -2.44 3.59
C GLN A 169 15.39 -2.00 2.23
N ALA A 170 14.19 -2.41 1.87
CA ALA A 170 13.51 -1.94 0.66
C ALA A 170 12.07 -1.56 1.01
N ASN A 171 11.70 -0.33 0.64
CA ASN A 171 10.34 0.17 0.78
C ASN A 171 9.56 -0.13 -0.49
N ILE A 172 8.31 -0.58 -0.35
CA ILE A 172 7.45 -0.95 -1.47
C ILE A 172 6.10 -0.28 -1.31
N SER A 173 5.80 0.61 -2.27
CA SER A 173 4.46 1.14 -2.47
C SER A 173 3.60 0.10 -3.17
N LEU A 174 2.40 -0.12 -2.64
CA LEU A 174 1.43 -1.06 -3.19
C LEU A 174 0.28 -0.29 -3.86
N SER A 175 0.04 -0.58 -5.12
CA SER A 175 -1.12 -0.04 -5.84
C SER A 175 -2.16 -1.12 -6.07
N ARG A 176 -3.44 -0.76 -5.89
CA ARG A 176 -4.57 -1.66 -6.18
C ARG A 176 -4.61 -1.98 -7.66
N ILE A 177 -4.99 -3.21 -8.00
CA ILE A 177 -5.30 -3.57 -9.40
C ILE A 177 -6.74 -3.18 -9.82
N ALA A 178 -7.50 -2.63 -8.88
CA ALA A 178 -8.86 -2.14 -9.04
C ALA A 178 -8.90 -0.61 -9.12
N ALA A 179 -9.97 -0.08 -9.70
CA ALA A 179 -10.38 1.33 -9.64
C ALA A 179 -11.74 1.43 -8.93
N LYS A 180 -12.12 2.63 -8.50
CA LYS A 180 -13.46 2.87 -7.96
C LYS A 180 -14.18 4.00 -8.69
N ILE A 181 -15.51 3.91 -8.72
CA ILE A 181 -16.40 4.86 -9.37
C ILE A 181 -17.45 5.31 -8.35
N THR A 182 -17.70 6.62 -8.27
CA THR A 182 -18.86 7.21 -7.58
C THR A 182 -19.66 8.06 -8.55
N LEU A 183 -20.94 8.27 -8.27
CA LEU A 183 -21.85 8.99 -9.15
C LEU A 183 -22.92 9.75 -8.38
N ASP A 184 -22.93 11.06 -8.60
CA ASP A 184 -23.98 11.97 -8.18
C ASP A 184 -24.69 12.55 -9.41
N ILE A 185 -26.02 12.65 -9.36
CA ILE A 185 -26.84 13.18 -10.46
C ILE A 185 -27.74 14.32 -9.96
N LYS A 186 -27.83 15.39 -10.75
CA LYS A 186 -28.80 16.48 -10.55
C LYS A 186 -29.55 16.84 -11.82
N GLN A 187 -30.63 17.59 -11.65
CA GLN A 187 -31.42 18.18 -12.72
C GLN A 187 -31.25 19.70 -12.74
N VAL A 188 -30.97 20.25 -13.92
CA VAL A 188 -30.97 21.70 -14.19
C VAL A 188 -31.63 21.93 -15.54
N THR A 189 -32.97 22.02 -15.55
CA THR A 189 -33.76 22.23 -16.77
C THR A 189 -34.46 23.59 -16.78
N PRO A 190 -34.78 24.14 -17.97
CA PRO A 190 -35.66 25.29 -18.07
C PRO A 190 -37.08 24.96 -17.56
N GLY A 191 -37.62 25.76 -16.65
CA GLY A 191 -39.03 25.65 -16.23
C GLY A 191 -39.32 24.56 -15.20
N SER A 192 -40.47 23.87 -15.36
CA SER A 192 -41.05 22.97 -14.36
C SER A 192 -40.98 21.48 -14.75
N ASP A 193 -39.98 21.08 -15.52
CA ASP A 193 -39.83 19.68 -15.92
C ASP A 193 -39.64 18.77 -14.70
N VAL A 194 -40.24 17.58 -14.77
CA VAL A 194 -40.17 16.56 -13.74
C VAL A 194 -39.36 15.39 -14.29
N ILE A 195 -38.23 15.10 -13.65
CA ILE A 195 -37.38 13.96 -14.02
C ILE A 195 -37.34 12.95 -12.89
N LYS A 196 -37.51 11.69 -13.23
CA LYS A 196 -37.33 10.57 -12.32
C LYS A 196 -36.36 9.55 -12.89
N ILE A 197 -35.25 9.31 -12.22
CA ILE A 197 -34.28 8.28 -12.61
C ILE A 197 -34.87 6.91 -12.26
N THR A 198 -34.92 6.02 -13.24
CA THR A 198 -35.49 4.67 -13.11
C THR A 198 -34.44 3.57 -13.11
N ASN A 199 -33.27 3.83 -13.71
CA ASN A 199 -32.19 2.86 -13.77
C ASN A 199 -30.87 3.56 -14.11
N VAL A 200 -29.77 3.09 -13.55
CA VAL A 200 -28.42 3.53 -13.92
C VAL A 200 -27.55 2.31 -14.19
N GLN A 201 -26.74 2.38 -15.24
CA GLN A 201 -25.83 1.31 -15.61
C GLN A 201 -24.43 1.86 -15.86
N ILE A 202 -23.43 1.06 -15.48
CA ILE A 202 -22.05 1.24 -15.90
C ILE A 202 -21.72 0.05 -16.79
N LEU A 203 -21.59 0.31 -18.09
CA LEU A 203 -21.37 -0.72 -19.10
C LEU A 203 -19.88 -0.92 -19.36
N ARG A 204 -19.53 -2.12 -19.82
CA ARG A 204 -18.19 -2.47 -20.29
C ARG A 204 -17.13 -2.35 -19.19
N ASN A 205 -17.43 -2.88 -18.01
CA ASN A 205 -16.43 -3.07 -16.96
C ASN A 205 -15.59 -4.30 -17.30
N ALA A 206 -14.27 -4.20 -17.18
CA ALA A 206 -13.37 -5.32 -17.45
C ALA A 206 -13.64 -6.49 -16.49
N LYS A 207 -13.69 -7.72 -17.02
CA LYS A 207 -13.82 -8.95 -16.20
C LYS A 207 -12.57 -9.26 -15.39
N ASN A 208 -11.40 -8.86 -15.87
CA ASN A 208 -10.15 -9.07 -15.17
C ASN A 208 -9.11 -8.01 -15.57
N SER A 209 -7.98 -8.02 -14.90
CA SER A 209 -6.80 -7.23 -15.26
C SER A 209 -5.53 -8.01 -15.00
N ARG A 210 -4.41 -7.57 -15.56
CA ARG A 210 -3.07 -8.06 -15.17
C ARG A 210 -2.78 -7.71 -13.72
N LEU A 211 -2.12 -8.63 -13.00
CA LEU A 211 -1.68 -8.35 -11.63
C LEU A 211 -0.67 -7.21 -11.65
N LEU A 212 0.37 -7.32 -12.45
CA LEU A 212 1.37 -6.27 -12.62
C LEU A 212 0.93 -5.26 -13.68
N GLU A 213 1.27 -3.99 -13.45
CA GLU A 213 1.06 -2.93 -14.42
C GLU A 213 1.88 -3.21 -15.69
N GLY A 214 1.31 -2.86 -16.85
CA GLY A 214 1.99 -3.02 -18.12
C GLY A 214 1.33 -2.15 -19.20
N SER A 215 2.05 -1.93 -20.30
CA SER A 215 1.63 -1.02 -21.38
C SER A 215 0.39 -1.47 -22.14
N THR A 216 -0.10 -2.69 -21.91
CA THR A 216 -1.33 -3.21 -22.52
C THR A 216 -2.08 -4.11 -21.54
N SER A 217 -3.29 -3.71 -21.18
CA SER A 217 -4.27 -4.58 -20.52
C SER A 217 -5.30 -5.04 -21.55
N LYS A 218 -5.50 -6.35 -21.66
CA LYS A 218 -6.47 -6.98 -22.55
C LYS A 218 -7.36 -7.87 -21.69
N PRO A 219 -8.51 -7.36 -21.21
CA PRO A 219 -9.38 -8.18 -20.39
C PRO A 219 -9.96 -9.33 -21.23
N THR A 220 -10.29 -10.43 -20.59
CA THR A 220 -10.94 -11.61 -21.19
C THR A 220 -12.34 -11.32 -21.71
N GLY A 221 -12.98 -10.27 -21.18
CA GLY A 221 -14.27 -9.78 -21.62
C GLY A 221 -14.77 -8.65 -20.73
N TYR A 222 -16.06 -8.35 -20.84
CA TYR A 222 -16.71 -7.30 -20.08
C TYR A 222 -17.98 -7.77 -19.36
N TRP A 223 -18.34 -7.04 -18.31
CA TRP A 223 -19.60 -7.15 -17.60
C TRP A 223 -20.24 -5.77 -17.43
N ASN A 224 -21.53 -5.74 -17.14
CA ASN A 224 -22.30 -4.50 -16.95
C ASN A 224 -22.84 -4.46 -15.52
N TRP A 225 -22.70 -3.31 -14.88
CA TRP A 225 -23.39 -3.01 -13.64
C TRP A 225 -24.73 -2.36 -13.95
N ALA A 226 -25.76 -2.66 -13.16
CA ALA A 226 -27.07 -2.03 -13.27
C ALA A 226 -27.67 -1.82 -11.87
N ASN A 227 -28.35 -0.71 -11.68
CA ASN A 227 -29.03 -0.34 -10.46
C ASN A 227 -30.40 0.26 -10.79
N ALA A 228 -31.44 -0.52 -10.53
CA ALA A 228 -32.80 -0.03 -10.63
C ALA A 228 -33.03 1.02 -9.53
N CYS A 229 -33.56 2.18 -9.94
CA CYS A 229 -33.77 3.33 -9.06
C CYS A 229 -35.24 3.75 -9.11
N ASP A 230 -35.72 4.41 -8.06
CA ASP A 230 -36.96 5.19 -8.11
C ASP A 230 -36.70 6.56 -7.49
N LEU A 231 -35.94 7.38 -8.22
CA LEU A 231 -35.38 8.62 -7.69
C LEU A 231 -35.95 9.83 -8.43
N PRO A 232 -36.93 10.55 -7.85
CA PRO A 232 -37.35 11.84 -8.37
C PRO A 232 -36.24 12.88 -8.13
N LEU A 233 -35.92 13.67 -9.15
CA LEU A 233 -35.02 14.80 -9.03
C LEU A 233 -35.82 16.08 -8.79
N THR A 234 -35.25 16.99 -8.00
CA THR A 234 -35.77 18.35 -7.82
C THR A 234 -35.05 19.28 -8.79
N ASN A 235 -35.78 20.02 -9.62
CA ASN A 235 -35.16 20.95 -10.56
C ASN A 235 -34.38 22.04 -9.81
N ASN A 236 -33.12 22.27 -10.20
CA ASN A 236 -32.15 23.14 -9.50
C ASN A 236 -31.91 22.76 -8.02
N GLY A 237 -32.24 21.53 -7.63
CA GLY A 237 -31.96 20.99 -6.30
C GLY A 237 -30.54 20.45 -6.15
N SER A 238 -30.23 19.98 -4.95
CA SER A 238 -28.97 19.29 -4.64
C SER A 238 -28.82 18.00 -5.44
N ALA A 239 -27.56 17.67 -5.79
CA ALA A 239 -27.26 16.39 -6.41
C ALA A 239 -27.64 15.22 -5.49
N GLN A 240 -28.08 14.14 -6.11
CA GLN A 240 -28.50 12.91 -5.45
C GLN A 240 -27.48 11.83 -5.77
N SER A 241 -27.03 11.11 -4.74
CA SER A 241 -26.03 10.07 -4.90
C SER A 241 -26.64 8.75 -5.36
N ILE A 242 -26.15 8.24 -6.48
CA ILE A 242 -26.55 6.94 -7.05
C ILE A 242 -25.53 5.86 -6.68
N ILE A 243 -24.24 6.21 -6.78
CA ILE A 243 -23.13 5.36 -6.38
C ILE A 243 -22.35 6.13 -5.31
N PRO A 244 -22.70 5.98 -4.02
CA PRO A 244 -22.18 6.83 -2.96
C PRO A 244 -20.74 6.44 -2.58
N THR A 245 -19.99 7.39 -2.01
CA THR A 245 -18.64 7.15 -1.48
C THR A 245 -18.59 6.08 -0.39
N SER A 246 -19.69 5.88 0.35
CA SER A 246 -19.80 4.82 1.36
C SER A 246 -19.96 3.41 0.78
N ALA A 247 -20.34 3.30 -0.50
CA ALA A 247 -20.49 2.05 -1.22
C ALA A 247 -20.16 2.24 -2.71
N PRO A 248 -18.89 2.54 -3.04
CA PRO A 248 -18.49 2.86 -4.40
C PRO A 248 -18.46 1.60 -5.27
N LEU A 249 -18.52 1.79 -6.59
CA LEU A 249 -18.44 0.69 -7.54
C LEU A 249 -16.97 0.38 -7.86
N TYR A 250 -16.51 -0.81 -7.47
CA TYR A 250 -15.15 -1.27 -7.76
C TYR A 250 -15.06 -2.07 -9.06
N VAL A 251 -14.12 -1.69 -9.92
CA VAL A 251 -13.95 -2.27 -11.27
C VAL A 251 -12.47 -2.52 -11.57
N TYR A 252 -12.18 -3.40 -12.52
CA TYR A 252 -10.81 -3.60 -12.99
C TYR A 252 -10.41 -2.53 -14.01
N GLU A 253 -9.11 -2.35 -14.19
CA GLU A 253 -8.53 -1.53 -15.25
C GLU A 253 -9.09 -1.91 -16.63
N ASN A 254 -9.49 -0.88 -17.39
CA ASN A 254 -9.98 -1.00 -18.74
C ASN A 254 -9.31 0.08 -19.60
N MET A 255 -8.29 -0.31 -20.37
CA MET A 255 -7.56 0.57 -21.28
C MET A 255 -8.37 0.75 -22.57
N GLY A 256 -9.23 1.77 -22.60
CA GLY A 256 -9.93 2.22 -23.79
C GLY A 256 -9.10 3.22 -24.59
N MET A 257 -9.53 3.55 -25.80
CA MET A 257 -8.94 4.65 -26.59
C MET A 257 -9.97 5.18 -27.58
N ALA A 258 -9.94 6.49 -27.83
CA ALA A 258 -10.87 7.17 -28.72
C ALA A 258 -10.86 6.62 -30.16
N THR A 259 -9.69 6.16 -30.61
CA THR A 259 -9.44 5.64 -31.96
C THR A 259 -9.65 4.13 -32.08
N ASP A 260 -10.05 3.45 -31.00
CA ASP A 260 -10.29 2.02 -31.07
C ASP A 260 -11.54 1.70 -31.87
N SER A 261 -11.40 0.94 -32.96
CA SER A 261 -12.54 0.40 -33.71
C SER A 261 -13.39 -0.57 -32.88
N SER A 262 -12.92 -1.01 -31.71
CA SER A 262 -13.62 -1.97 -30.84
C SER A 262 -14.48 -1.37 -29.72
N ASN A 263 -14.63 -0.03 -29.63
CA ASN A 263 -15.56 0.66 -28.73
C ASN A 263 -15.55 0.09 -27.28
N ARG A 264 -14.36 0.00 -26.66
CA ARG A 264 -14.14 -0.69 -25.36
C ARG A 264 -14.35 0.17 -24.12
N ALA A 265 -14.44 1.49 -24.30
CA ALA A 265 -14.52 2.45 -23.21
C ALA A 265 -15.76 2.20 -22.32
N THR A 266 -15.56 2.30 -21.00
CA THR A 266 -16.62 2.17 -20.00
C THR A 266 -17.61 3.33 -20.13
N GLN A 267 -18.91 3.00 -20.09
CA GLN A 267 -20.00 3.95 -20.36
C GLN A 267 -20.96 4.05 -19.18
N LEU A 268 -21.40 5.27 -18.90
CA LEU A 268 -22.55 5.56 -18.05
C LEU A 268 -23.81 5.59 -18.91
N VAL A 269 -24.84 4.85 -18.48
CA VAL A 269 -26.19 4.93 -19.04
C VAL A 269 -27.18 5.25 -17.93
N VAL A 270 -27.99 6.28 -18.13
CA VAL A 270 -29.03 6.70 -17.19
C VAL A 270 -30.37 6.61 -17.89
N GLU A 271 -31.30 5.82 -17.35
CA GLU A 271 -32.68 5.75 -17.80
C GLU A 271 -33.56 6.55 -16.86
N ALA A 272 -34.45 7.35 -17.43
CA ALA A 272 -35.33 8.23 -16.68
C ALA A 272 -36.72 8.35 -17.33
N LEU A 273 -37.67 8.87 -16.55
CA LEU A 273 -38.92 9.44 -17.04
C LEU A 273 -38.79 10.96 -17.04
N TYR A 274 -38.71 11.56 -18.22
CA TYR A 274 -38.73 13.02 -18.41
C TYR A 274 -40.17 13.43 -18.71
N ASN A 275 -40.82 14.14 -17.79
CA ASN A 275 -42.26 14.45 -17.88
C ASN A 275 -43.13 13.23 -18.19
N GLY A 276 -42.77 12.07 -17.61
CA GLY A 276 -43.44 10.79 -17.85
C GLY A 276 -43.00 10.02 -19.10
N ILE A 277 -42.13 10.59 -19.95
CA ILE A 277 -41.63 9.97 -21.18
C ILE A 277 -40.31 9.25 -20.90
N LYS A 278 -40.22 7.97 -21.26
CA LYS A 278 -38.99 7.18 -21.16
C LYS A 278 -37.88 7.81 -21.98
N THR A 279 -36.77 8.13 -21.33
CA THR A 279 -35.59 8.77 -21.91
C THR A 279 -34.35 8.02 -21.42
N ARG A 280 -33.32 7.96 -22.27
CA ARG A 280 -32.04 7.34 -21.93
C ARG A 280 -30.89 8.28 -22.29
N TYR A 281 -29.96 8.45 -21.37
CA TYR A 281 -28.77 9.28 -21.51
C TYR A 281 -27.53 8.41 -21.56
N TYR A 282 -26.52 8.84 -22.32
CA TYR A 282 -25.26 8.12 -22.50
C TYR A 282 -24.07 9.07 -22.32
N ALA A 283 -23.05 8.61 -21.61
CA ALA A 283 -21.78 9.29 -21.50
C ALA A 283 -20.64 8.27 -21.36
N TYR A 284 -19.41 8.64 -21.75
CA TYR A 284 -18.24 7.84 -21.37
C TYR A 284 -17.80 8.26 -19.97
N VAL A 285 -17.42 7.28 -19.14
CA VAL A 285 -17.03 7.55 -17.74
C VAL A 285 -15.85 8.51 -17.65
N ASN A 286 -14.93 8.48 -18.62
CA ASN A 286 -13.75 9.33 -18.65
C ASN A 286 -13.51 9.80 -20.09
N ASP A 287 -14.23 10.79 -20.59
CA ASP A 287 -14.09 11.24 -21.98
C ASP A 287 -12.94 12.26 -22.17
N GLN A 288 -12.84 12.82 -23.38
CA GLN A 288 -11.84 13.83 -23.74
C GLN A 288 -12.02 15.20 -23.06
N THR A 289 -13.15 15.45 -22.39
CA THR A 289 -13.44 16.73 -21.73
C THR A 289 -12.95 16.77 -20.29
N THR A 290 -12.50 15.62 -19.77
CA THR A 290 -11.89 15.47 -18.46
C THR A 290 -10.48 16.06 -18.43
N THR A 291 -9.96 16.37 -17.24
CA THR A 291 -8.57 16.83 -17.06
C THR A 291 -7.56 15.70 -16.90
N ALA A 292 -8.00 14.44 -17.01
CA ALA A 292 -7.14 13.26 -16.88
C ALA A 292 -6.23 13.11 -18.10
N ASP A 293 -5.05 12.52 -17.94
CA ASP A 293 -4.09 12.25 -19.02
C ASP A 293 -4.39 10.95 -19.80
N HIS A 294 -5.36 10.16 -19.34
CA HIS A 294 -5.70 8.85 -19.90
C HIS A 294 -7.20 8.73 -20.26
N HIS A 295 -7.64 9.51 -21.25
CA HIS A 295 -9.03 9.51 -21.71
C HIS A 295 -9.51 8.16 -22.24
N TYR A 296 -10.81 7.94 -22.11
CA TYR A 296 -11.58 6.74 -22.45
C TYR A 296 -11.14 5.46 -21.73
N SER A 297 -10.27 5.61 -20.72
CA SER A 297 -9.72 4.52 -19.93
C SER A 297 -10.08 4.62 -18.45
N ILE A 298 -10.16 3.44 -17.84
CA ILE A 298 -10.20 3.25 -16.39
C ILE A 298 -8.84 2.68 -15.98
N HIS A 299 -8.02 3.48 -15.30
CA HIS A 299 -6.74 3.08 -14.74
C HIS A 299 -6.96 2.48 -13.35
N ARG A 300 -6.20 1.44 -13.04
CA ARG A 300 -6.12 0.88 -11.69
C ARG A 300 -5.71 1.94 -10.67
N ASN A 301 -6.03 1.74 -9.41
CA ASN A 301 -5.65 2.61 -8.29
C ASN A 301 -6.09 4.08 -8.45
N HIS A 302 -7.21 4.32 -9.12
CA HIS A 302 -7.82 5.65 -9.27
C HIS A 302 -9.29 5.64 -8.84
N HIS A 303 -9.75 6.82 -8.41
CA HIS A 303 -11.15 7.12 -8.21
C HIS A 303 -11.67 8.02 -9.32
N TYR A 304 -12.71 7.53 -10.00
CA TYR A 304 -13.51 8.26 -10.97
C TYR A 304 -14.76 8.81 -10.30
N LYS A 305 -14.74 10.09 -9.95
CA LYS A 305 -15.90 10.80 -9.40
C LYS A 305 -16.74 11.37 -10.52
N LEU A 306 -17.98 10.92 -10.63
CA LEU A 306 -18.89 11.29 -11.71
C LEU A 306 -19.96 12.26 -11.19
N ASP A 307 -20.03 13.43 -11.82
CA ASP A 307 -21.03 14.45 -11.54
C ASP A 307 -21.90 14.66 -12.79
N GLY A 308 -23.10 14.08 -12.79
CA GLY A 308 -24.05 14.14 -13.89
C GLY A 308 -25.07 15.26 -13.73
N THR A 309 -25.25 16.09 -14.76
CA THR A 309 -26.32 17.10 -14.82
C THR A 309 -27.21 16.87 -16.02
N ILE A 310 -28.48 16.53 -15.78
CA ILE A 310 -29.49 16.45 -16.85
C ILE A 310 -30.05 17.84 -17.12
N THR A 311 -29.91 18.29 -18.38
CA THR A 311 -30.25 19.66 -18.78
C THR A 311 -31.47 19.77 -19.69
N LYS A 312 -31.82 18.68 -20.37
CA LYS A 312 -32.94 18.59 -21.31
C LYS A 312 -33.27 17.13 -21.62
N MET A 313 -34.31 16.90 -22.41
CA MET A 313 -34.60 15.59 -22.99
C MET A 313 -33.65 15.30 -24.16
N GLY A 314 -33.09 14.08 -24.21
CA GLY A 314 -32.18 13.64 -25.27
C GLY A 314 -31.09 12.72 -24.74
N GLU A 315 -30.19 12.27 -25.61
CA GLU A 315 -29.18 11.25 -25.27
C GLU A 315 -27.86 11.87 -24.77
N PHE A 316 -26.92 12.12 -25.68
CA PHE A 316 -25.53 12.45 -25.36
C PHE A 316 -25.34 13.88 -24.82
N SER A 317 -25.83 14.88 -25.54
CA SER A 317 -25.62 16.31 -25.17
C SER A 317 -26.57 16.81 -24.08
N SER A 318 -27.37 15.91 -23.51
CA SER A 318 -28.43 16.25 -22.56
C SER A 318 -28.09 15.84 -21.13
N LEU A 319 -27.15 14.91 -20.96
CA LEU A 319 -26.45 14.62 -19.72
C LEU A 319 -25.05 15.24 -19.81
N LEU A 320 -24.82 16.35 -19.13
CA LEU A 320 -23.49 16.89 -18.95
C LEU A 320 -22.81 16.09 -17.83
N LEU A 321 -21.85 15.24 -18.19
CA LEU A 321 -21.04 14.50 -17.23
C LEU A 321 -19.71 15.22 -17.02
N THR A 322 -19.41 15.55 -15.76
CA THR A 322 -18.05 15.95 -15.36
C THR A 322 -17.43 14.78 -14.61
N THR A 323 -16.19 14.44 -14.96
CA THR A 323 -15.43 13.38 -14.28
C THR A 323 -14.18 13.97 -13.67
N THR A 324 -14.05 13.83 -12.35
CA THR A 324 -12.80 14.11 -11.63
C THR A 324 -12.09 12.78 -11.38
N VAL A 325 -10.84 12.67 -11.85
CA VAL A 325 -10.00 11.49 -11.62
C VAL A 325 -8.98 11.82 -10.55
N LEU A 326 -8.98 11.06 -9.46
CA LEU A 326 -8.06 11.22 -8.34
C LEU A 326 -7.24 9.93 -8.17
N PRO A 327 -5.91 10.00 -7.98
CA PRO A 327 -5.16 8.84 -7.52
C PRO A 327 -5.75 8.34 -6.20
N TRP A 328 -6.03 7.04 -6.10
CA TRP A 328 -6.72 6.48 -4.94
C TRP A 328 -5.87 6.58 -3.67
N GLU A 329 -4.54 6.51 -3.81
CA GLU A 329 -3.59 6.79 -2.72
C GLU A 329 -3.67 8.25 -2.21
N VAL A 330 -3.94 9.20 -3.11
CA VAL A 330 -4.05 10.65 -2.81
C VAL A 330 -5.46 11.04 -2.38
N GLU A 331 -6.46 10.19 -2.59
CA GLU A 331 -7.79 10.44 -2.05
C GLU A 331 -7.82 10.37 -0.53
N ASN A 332 -6.93 9.57 0.06
CA ASN A 332 -6.69 9.66 1.50
C ASN A 332 -6.21 11.09 1.86
N LEU A 333 -5.42 11.77 1.00
CA LEU A 333 -4.83 13.12 1.19
C LEU A 333 -5.81 14.30 1.07
N GLU A 334 -6.72 14.29 0.10
CA GLU A 334 -7.55 15.46 -0.21
C GLU A 334 -8.95 15.46 0.44
N TYR A 335 -9.37 14.35 1.07
CA TYR A 335 -10.62 14.29 1.86
C TYR A 335 -10.36 14.40 3.37
N GLY A 336 -9.72 15.49 3.78
CA GLY A 336 -9.97 16.12 5.09
C GLY A 336 -9.58 15.39 6.39
N PHE A 337 -9.13 14.12 6.41
CA PHE A 337 -8.65 13.45 7.63
C PHE A 337 -7.65 12.31 7.31
N LEU A 338 -6.40 12.67 7.05
CA LEU A 338 -5.35 11.71 6.68
C LEU A 338 -4.57 11.07 7.82
N VAL A 339 -4.24 11.91 8.79
CA VAL A 339 -3.36 11.54 9.86
C VAL A 339 -4.17 11.80 11.11
N PRO A 340 -4.49 10.76 11.88
CA PRO A 340 -5.19 10.98 13.12
C PRO A 340 -4.34 11.93 13.97
N TYR A 341 -4.98 12.84 14.66
CA TYR A 341 -4.28 13.85 15.44
C TYR A 341 -4.97 14.05 16.78
N VAL A 342 -4.20 14.54 17.73
CA VAL A 342 -4.70 15.01 19.00
C VAL A 342 -5.41 16.34 18.76
N ALA A 343 -6.73 16.36 18.98
CA ALA A 343 -7.52 17.59 18.95
C ALA A 343 -7.22 18.47 20.17
N GLU A 344 -6.96 17.84 21.33
CA GLU A 344 -6.56 18.51 22.55
C GLU A 344 -5.78 17.55 23.45
N ILE A 345 -4.72 18.04 24.09
CA ILE A 345 -3.99 17.34 25.17
C ILE A 345 -3.71 18.30 26.32
N ASN A 346 -3.97 17.85 27.54
CA ASN A 346 -3.77 18.67 28.74
C ASN A 346 -3.12 17.86 29.87
N PRO A 347 -1.95 18.28 30.39
CA PRO A 347 -1.22 19.49 30.01
C PRO A 347 -0.38 19.29 28.74
N HIS A 348 -0.28 20.34 27.91
CA HIS A 348 0.38 20.28 26.60
C HIS A 348 1.88 19.96 26.68
N ASN A 349 2.54 20.34 27.78
CA ASN A 349 3.97 20.09 28.00
C ASN A 349 4.31 18.59 28.07
N VAL A 350 3.33 17.70 28.26
CA VAL A 350 3.55 16.25 28.21
C VAL A 350 4.18 15.81 26.88
N ILE A 351 3.90 16.52 25.77
CA ILE A 351 4.48 16.21 24.46
C ILE A 351 5.96 16.59 24.38
N THR A 352 6.35 17.71 24.99
CA THR A 352 7.64 18.35 24.74
C THR A 352 8.70 18.06 25.80
N GLN A 353 8.32 17.51 26.95
CA GLN A 353 9.23 17.22 28.06
C GLN A 353 9.40 15.71 28.30
N GLU A 354 10.47 15.34 29.01
CA GLU A 354 10.55 14.02 29.60
C GLU A 354 9.62 13.94 30.81
N ASN A 355 8.68 12.99 30.80
CA ASN A 355 7.71 12.84 31.87
C ASN A 355 8.20 11.79 32.88
N GLU A 356 8.54 12.23 34.08
CA GLU A 356 9.05 11.35 35.12
C GLU A 356 7.92 10.67 35.90
N VAL A 357 8.03 9.35 36.04
CA VAL A 357 7.10 8.52 36.81
C VAL A 357 7.84 7.61 37.77
N THR A 358 7.16 7.17 38.81
CA THR A 358 7.69 6.18 39.76
C THR A 358 6.69 5.04 39.93
N PHE A 359 7.03 4.07 40.79
CA PHE A 359 6.11 3.01 41.17
C PHE A 359 4.88 3.55 41.93
N GLU A 360 5.04 4.66 42.66
CA GLU A 360 4.02 5.29 43.51
C GLU A 360 3.35 6.50 42.85
N SER A 361 3.96 7.08 41.81
CA SER A 361 3.50 8.31 41.15
C SER A 361 3.32 8.10 39.66
N SER A 362 2.07 8.24 39.20
CA SER A 362 1.67 8.12 37.80
C SER A 362 1.72 9.47 37.09
N LEU A 363 2.15 9.47 35.83
CA LEU A 363 1.82 10.54 34.88
C LEU A 363 0.30 10.47 34.61
N SER A 364 -0.38 11.61 34.58
CA SER A 364 -1.81 11.71 34.26
C SER A 364 -2.06 12.90 33.35
N PHE A 365 -2.74 12.68 32.23
CA PHE A 365 -3.13 13.73 31.29
C PHE A 365 -4.44 13.36 30.58
N THR A 366 -5.12 14.35 30.01
CA THR A 366 -6.33 14.14 29.21
C THR A 366 -6.03 14.34 27.72
N VAL A 367 -6.73 13.59 26.88
CA VAL A 367 -6.58 13.65 25.42
C VAL A 367 -7.93 13.55 24.71
N ARG A 368 -8.08 14.30 23.61
CA ARG A 368 -9.11 14.12 22.59
C ARG A 368 -8.42 13.73 21.29
N ILE A 369 -8.85 12.64 20.66
CA ILE A 369 -8.23 12.14 19.43
C ILE A 369 -9.24 12.23 18.31
N LYS A 370 -8.83 12.84 17.19
CA LYS A 370 -9.64 12.91 15.98
C LYS A 370 -9.06 12.00 14.90
N GLY A 371 -9.89 11.07 14.44
CA GLY A 371 -9.66 10.21 13.30
C GLY A 371 -10.81 10.29 12.30
N ARG A 372 -10.94 9.27 11.44
CA ARG A 372 -12.08 9.08 10.54
C ARG A 372 -13.36 8.88 11.36
N ASP A 373 -14.50 9.32 10.84
CA ASP A 373 -15.78 9.12 11.53
C ASP A 373 -16.04 7.62 11.80
N GLY A 374 -16.38 7.30 13.05
CA GLY A 374 -16.57 5.92 13.53
C GLY A 374 -15.27 5.15 13.84
N SER A 375 -14.09 5.73 13.61
CA SER A 375 -12.82 5.09 13.97
C SER A 375 -12.57 5.12 15.49
N ARG A 376 -11.75 4.19 15.96
CA ARG A 376 -11.38 4.07 17.38
C ARG A 376 -9.87 4.17 17.52
N TRP A 377 -9.43 4.83 18.58
CA TRP A 377 -8.02 4.94 18.94
C TRP A 377 -7.63 3.90 19.98
N LYS A 378 -6.34 3.57 20.03
CA LYS A 378 -5.71 2.73 21.06
C LYS A 378 -4.40 3.38 21.50
N VAL A 379 -4.05 3.30 22.79
CA VAL A 379 -2.75 3.74 23.32
C VAL A 379 -1.83 2.54 23.57
N THR A 380 -0.54 2.71 23.29
CA THR A 380 0.47 1.66 23.41
C THR A 380 1.73 2.22 24.10
N LEU A 381 2.40 1.36 24.86
CA LEU A 381 3.73 1.57 25.42
C LEU A 381 4.70 0.64 24.70
N ASP A 382 5.82 1.16 24.20
CA ASP A 382 6.87 0.34 23.57
C ASP A 382 7.64 -0.53 24.58
N ASN A 383 7.53 -0.23 25.88
CA ASN A 383 8.17 -0.97 26.96
C ASN A 383 7.16 -1.33 28.07
N GLY A 384 6.15 -2.10 27.69
CA GLY A 384 5.09 -2.58 28.60
C GLY A 384 5.54 -3.56 29.69
N LEU A 385 6.81 -3.98 29.72
CA LEU A 385 7.37 -4.82 30.79
C LEU A 385 7.83 -4.00 32.00
N GLU A 386 8.23 -2.75 31.77
CA GLU A 386 8.75 -1.85 32.81
C GLU A 386 7.78 -0.73 33.17
N PHE A 387 6.81 -0.44 32.28
CA PHE A 387 5.78 0.57 32.45
C PHE A 387 4.41 -0.01 32.15
N GLY A 388 3.38 0.56 32.77
CA GLY A 388 2.01 0.12 32.55
C GLY A 388 0.99 1.21 32.80
N PHE A 389 -0.23 0.96 32.34
CA PHE A 389 -1.37 1.83 32.57
C PHE A 389 -1.86 1.68 34.01
N ASP A 390 -2.08 2.80 34.69
CA ASP A 390 -2.59 2.81 36.05
C ASP A 390 -4.13 2.70 36.09
N SER A 391 -4.67 2.43 37.27
CA SER A 391 -6.11 2.27 37.47
C SER A 391 -6.92 3.48 36.96
N GLY A 392 -7.95 3.19 36.16
CA GLY A 392 -8.79 4.21 35.55
C GLY A 392 -8.18 4.91 34.33
N SER A 393 -7.04 4.46 33.79
CA SER A 393 -6.57 4.89 32.48
C SER A 393 -7.46 4.34 31.37
N ALA A 394 -7.85 5.18 30.42
CA ALA A 394 -8.36 4.72 29.15
C ALA A 394 -7.21 4.07 28.35
N ILE A 395 -7.50 2.94 27.69
CA ILE A 395 -6.54 2.25 26.81
C ILE A 395 -6.99 2.22 25.34
N GLU A 396 -8.27 2.54 25.10
CA GLU A 396 -8.91 2.71 23.81
C GLU A 396 -10.11 3.66 23.95
N GLY A 397 -10.61 4.19 22.84
CA GLY A 397 -11.77 5.07 22.81
C GLY A 397 -12.17 5.45 21.39
N ASP A 398 -13.24 6.21 21.27
CA ASP A 398 -13.71 6.75 19.99
C ASP A 398 -12.82 7.91 19.53
N ALA A 399 -12.47 7.93 18.25
CA ALA A 399 -11.62 8.96 17.65
C ALA A 399 -12.46 10.08 17.00
N ASP A 400 -13.43 10.59 17.76
CA ASP A 400 -14.40 11.59 17.31
C ASP A 400 -13.90 13.05 17.36
N GLY A 401 -12.79 13.30 18.06
CA GLY A 401 -12.20 14.61 18.32
C GLY A 401 -12.87 15.43 19.42
N ILE A 402 -13.87 14.88 20.11
CA ILE A 402 -14.69 15.59 21.10
C ILE A 402 -14.73 14.88 22.45
N SER A 403 -14.56 13.56 22.49
CA SER A 403 -14.60 12.78 23.72
C SER A 403 -13.29 12.88 24.51
N ASP A 404 -13.41 13.19 25.81
CA ASP A 404 -12.29 13.31 26.74
C ASP A 404 -11.88 11.97 27.35
N TYR A 405 -10.61 11.62 27.21
CA TYR A 405 -10.03 10.40 27.78
C TYR A 405 -8.88 10.72 28.71
N THR A 406 -8.87 10.12 29.90
CA THR A 406 -7.77 10.25 30.86
C THR A 406 -6.79 9.10 30.67
N ILE A 407 -5.52 9.43 30.46
CA ILE A 407 -4.42 8.47 30.33
C ILE A 407 -3.55 8.55 31.57
N LYS A 408 -3.26 7.40 32.19
CA LYS A 408 -2.40 7.31 33.37
C LYS A 408 -1.34 6.24 33.18
N VAL A 409 -0.07 6.60 33.38
CA VAL A 409 1.06 5.69 33.19
C VAL A 409 1.98 5.72 34.41
N LYS A 410 2.45 4.56 34.85
CA LYS A 410 3.42 4.43 35.95
C LYS A 410 4.51 3.41 35.66
N ALA A 411 5.58 3.47 36.43
CA ALA A 411 6.58 2.41 36.43
C ALA A 411 6.03 1.16 37.14
N LEU A 412 6.38 -0.02 36.65
CA LEU A 412 5.95 -1.30 37.22
C LEU A 412 6.90 -1.85 38.28
N LYS A 413 8.09 -1.25 38.45
CA LYS A 413 9.03 -1.64 39.51
C LYS A 413 9.55 -0.43 40.27
N PRO A 414 10.02 -0.62 41.52
CA PRO A 414 10.65 0.44 42.30
C PRO A 414 11.85 1.08 41.60
N ILE A 415 12.24 2.26 42.08
CA ILE A 415 13.41 3.00 41.60
C ILE A 415 14.66 2.13 41.71
N GLY A 416 15.46 2.10 40.64
CA GLY A 416 16.69 1.33 40.57
C GLY A 416 17.52 1.78 39.37
N VAL A 417 17.61 0.94 38.34
CA VAL A 417 18.25 1.29 37.07
C VAL A 417 17.33 2.27 36.29
N PRO A 418 17.87 3.32 35.65
CA PRO A 418 17.09 4.20 34.78
C PRO A 418 16.35 3.44 33.68
N ARG A 419 15.09 3.81 33.43
CA ARG A 419 14.25 3.18 32.38
C ARG A 419 13.47 4.23 31.62
N SER A 420 13.08 3.89 30.39
CA SER A 420 12.23 4.74 29.57
C SER A 420 11.25 3.93 28.73
N THR A 421 10.17 4.59 28.33
CA THR A 421 9.19 4.11 27.36
C THR A 421 8.66 5.28 26.55
N ASN A 422 8.25 5.01 25.33
CA ASN A 422 7.43 5.90 24.52
C ASN A 422 5.98 5.44 24.59
N LEU A 423 5.10 6.40 24.90
CA LEU A 423 3.66 6.25 24.77
C LEU A 423 3.20 6.86 23.45
N PHE A 424 2.43 6.11 22.67
CA PHE A 424 1.85 6.61 21.43
C PHE A 424 0.42 6.12 21.26
N PHE A 425 -0.36 6.87 20.47
CA PHE A 425 -1.72 6.51 20.10
C PHE A 425 -1.74 6.05 18.64
N THR A 426 -2.68 5.17 18.33
CA THR A 426 -2.95 4.73 16.95
C THR A 426 -4.43 4.80 16.63
N VAL A 427 -4.79 5.23 15.42
CA VAL A 427 -6.13 5.09 14.85
C VAL A 427 -5.99 4.35 13.51
N ASP A 428 -6.77 3.28 13.33
CA ASP A 428 -6.73 2.44 12.12
C ASP A 428 -5.31 1.98 11.72
N GLY A 429 -4.42 1.82 12.72
CA GLY A 429 -3.03 1.40 12.53
C GLY A 429 -2.03 2.53 12.28
N LYS A 430 -2.46 3.80 12.17
CA LYS A 430 -1.56 4.96 11.99
C LYS A 430 -1.29 5.67 13.32
N LYS A 431 -0.04 6.07 13.58
CA LYS A 431 0.30 6.88 14.76
C LYS A 431 -0.40 8.24 14.71
N VAL A 432 -0.84 8.69 15.87
CA VAL A 432 -1.52 9.98 16.04
C VAL A 432 -0.49 11.10 16.16
N ILE A 433 -0.62 12.17 15.37
CA ILE A 433 0.16 13.39 15.56
C ILE A 433 -0.28 14.07 16.85
N LEU A 434 0.67 14.31 17.75
CA LEU A 434 0.39 14.91 19.06
C LEU A 434 0.30 16.43 19.00
N ASP A 435 1.09 17.07 18.14
CA ASP A 435 1.01 18.51 17.87
C ASP A 435 1.40 18.82 16.42
N LYS A 436 0.51 19.46 15.67
CA LYS A 436 0.74 19.82 14.26
C LYS A 436 1.67 21.02 14.10
N ASN A 437 1.89 21.80 15.16
CA ASN A 437 2.70 23.02 15.14
C ASN A 437 4.19 22.78 15.41
N ILE A 438 4.56 21.56 15.83
CA ILE A 438 5.94 21.15 16.09
C ILE A 438 6.48 20.40 14.86
N ASN A 439 7.73 20.67 14.47
CA ASN A 439 8.41 20.00 13.37
C ASN A 439 9.78 19.45 13.82
N PRO A 440 10.07 18.14 13.67
CA PRO A 440 9.19 17.08 13.16
C PRO A 440 7.94 16.89 14.03
N GLN A 441 6.82 16.50 13.41
CA GLN A 441 5.55 16.29 14.11
C GLN A 441 5.69 15.15 15.12
N PRO A 442 5.55 15.41 16.43
CA PRO A 442 5.72 14.40 17.45
C PRO A 442 4.55 13.40 17.41
N THR A 443 4.87 12.11 17.54
CA THR A 443 3.91 11.01 17.60
C THR A 443 4.05 10.17 18.88
N ASP A 444 5.07 10.45 19.68
CA ASP A 444 5.44 9.71 20.89
C ASP A 444 5.60 10.68 22.08
N ILE A 445 5.12 10.25 23.26
CA ILE A 445 5.31 10.91 24.56
C ILE A 445 6.38 10.14 25.32
N LYS A 446 7.49 10.80 25.64
CA LYS A 446 8.61 10.17 26.37
C LYS A 446 8.32 10.14 27.87
N ILE A 447 8.41 8.94 28.44
CA ILE A 447 8.21 8.67 29.85
C ILE A 447 9.47 8.01 30.42
N ILE A 448 9.93 8.48 31.57
CA ILE A 448 11.14 8.00 32.22
C ILE A 448 10.90 7.65 33.68
N GLN A 449 11.67 6.71 34.19
CA GLN A 449 11.90 6.53 35.62
C GLN A 449 13.39 6.76 35.84
N ARG A 450 13.76 7.81 36.59
CA ARG A 450 15.17 8.07 36.90
C ARG A 450 15.72 6.98 37.80
N GLY A 451 16.99 6.64 37.58
CA GLY A 451 17.74 5.83 38.53
C GLY A 451 18.20 6.67 39.71
N LEU A 452 18.73 5.98 40.73
CA LEU A 452 19.41 6.61 41.86
C LEU A 452 20.74 7.25 41.45
#